data_AF-A0A969TIY6-F1
#
_entry.id   AF-A0A969TIY6-F1
#
_cell.length_a   1.000
_cell.length_b   1.000
_cell.length_c   1.000
_cell.angle_alpha   90.00
_cell.angle_beta   90.00
_cell.angle_gamma   90.00
#
_symmetry.space_group_name_H-M   'P 1'
#
loop_
_entity.id
_entity.type
_entity.pdbx_description
1 polymer ?
#
loop_
_entity_poly.entity_id
_entity_poly.type
_entity_poly.pdbx_seq_one_letter_code
_entity_poly.pdbx_strand_id
1 'polypeptide(L)' 'MDYQHIITIEPGKRSGKPCIRGMRITVYDILEYLAGGMTEAEILEDFSELASENIKACLAFAAAREKSYL' A
#
# COMPACT_ATOMS: atom_id res chain seq x y z
N MET A 1 -5.35 2.56 12.68
CA MET A 1 -4.00 2.68 12.11
C MET A 1 -3.91 4.05 11.47
N ASP A 2 -2.90 4.84 11.84
CA ASP A 2 -2.62 6.09 11.12
C ASP A 2 -1.69 5.77 9.94
N TYR A 3 -2.24 5.82 8.71
CA TYR A 3 -1.49 5.50 7.49
C TYR A 3 -0.81 6.73 6.87
N GLN A 4 -1.10 7.95 7.34
CA GLN A 4 -0.71 9.19 6.65
C GLN A 4 0.81 9.41 6.62
N HIS A 5 1.52 8.85 7.59
CA HIS A 5 2.98 8.87 7.63
C HIS A 5 3.63 7.80 6.75
N ILE A 6 2.89 6.76 6.36
CA ILE A 6 3.42 5.62 5.58
C ILE A 6 3.03 5.71 4.10
N ILE A 7 1.84 6.22 3.78
CA ILE A 7 1.38 6.33 2.39
C ILE A 7 1.55 7.78 1.92
N THR A 8 2.25 7.97 0.81
CA THR A 8 2.45 9.27 0.15
C THR A 8 1.83 9.31 -1.24
N ILE A 9 1.42 10.51 -1.66
CA ILE A 9 1.03 10.80 -3.03
C ILE A 9 1.99 11.86 -3.55
N GLU A 10 2.87 11.46 -4.47
CA GLU A 10 3.91 12.33 -5.01
C GLU A 10 3.64 12.55 -6.51
N PRO A 11 3.46 13.79 -6.98
CA PRO A 11 3.29 14.09 -8.40
C PRO A 11 4.44 13.49 -9.24
N GLY A 12 4.11 12.82 -10.35
CA GLY A 12 5.09 12.19 -11.24
C GLY A 12 5.62 10.82 -10.78
N LYS A 13 5.46 10.43 -9.51
CA LYS A 13 5.79 9.09 -9.03
C LYS A 13 4.64 8.12 -9.28
N ARG A 14 4.86 7.07 -10.08
CA ARG A 14 3.81 6.11 -10.51
C ARG A 14 2.52 6.82 -10.96
N SER A 15 2.67 7.93 -11.69
CA SER A 15 1.56 8.78 -12.16
C SER A 15 0.66 9.35 -11.04
N GLY A 16 1.25 9.70 -9.89
CA GLY A 16 0.52 10.26 -8.75
C GLY A 16 -0.33 9.24 -7.98
N LYS A 17 -0.06 7.94 -8.16
CA LYS A 17 -0.73 6.90 -7.38
C LYS A 17 -0.24 6.90 -5.92
N PRO A 18 -1.11 6.58 -4.94
CA PRO A 18 -0.68 6.38 -3.55
C PRO A 18 0.37 5.28 -3.46
N CYS A 19 1.53 5.62 -2.90
CA CYS A 19 2.68 4.74 -2.75
C CYS A 19 3.07 4.61 -1.29
N ILE A 20 3.73 3.52 -0.94
CA ILE A 20 4.46 3.44 0.33
C ILE A 20 5.62 4.44 0.27
N ARG A 21 5.78 5.24 1.34
CA ARG A 21 6.76 6.31 1.42
C ARG A 21 8.16 5.75 1.19
N GLY A 22 8.93 6.42 0.34
CA GLY A 22 10.29 5.98 -0.01
C GLY A 22 10.36 4.85 -1.05
N MET A 23 9.23 4.23 -1.40
CA MET A 23 9.17 3.07 -2.29
C MET A 23 8.38 3.39 -3.57
N ARG A 24 8.54 2.58 -4.62
CA ARG A 24 7.72 2.67 -5.85
C ARG A 24 6.58 1.63 -5.89
N ILE A 25 6.29 1.00 -4.77
CA ILE A 25 5.18 0.07 -4.55
C ILE A 25 3.92 0.88 -4.21
N THR A 26 2.88 0.72 -5.02
CA THR A 26 1.61 1.42 -4.84
C THR A 26 0.69 0.66 -3.90
N VAL A 27 -0.28 1.36 -3.31
CA VAL A 27 -1.39 0.72 -2.58
C VAL A 27 -2.11 -0.28 -3.47
N TYR A 28 -2.27 0.02 -4.76
CA TYR A 28 -2.89 -0.88 -5.73
C TYR A 28 -2.10 -2.18 -5.88
N ASP A 29 -0.76 -2.12 -6.00
CA ASP A 29 0.07 -3.31 -6.17
C ASP A 29 -0.13 -4.28 -4.98
N ILE A 30 -0.12 -3.77 -3.74
CA ILE A 30 -0.38 -4.59 -2.54
C ILE A 30 -1.77 -5.23 -2.56
N LEU A 31 -2.81 -4.46 -2.93
CA LEU A 31 -4.17 -4.99 -3.00
C LEU A 31 -4.32 -6.04 -4.11
N GLU A 32 -3.66 -5.84 -5.25
CA GLU A 32 -3.65 -6.77 -6.38
C GLU A 32 -2.97 -8.09 -6.01
N TYR A 33 -1.83 -8.05 -5.30
CA TYR A 33 -1.15 -9.26 -4.81
C TYR A 33 -2.03 -10.05 -3.84
N LEU A 34 -2.63 -9.38 -2.87
CA LEU A 34 -3.54 -10.01 -1.90
C LEU A 34 -4.79 -10.59 -2.60
N ALA A 35 -5.37 -9.86 -3.55
CA ALA A 35 -6.51 -10.34 -4.34
C ALA A 35 -6.13 -11.53 -5.26
N GLY A 36 -4.87 -11.58 -5.70
CA GLY A 36 -4.28 -12.70 -6.43
C GLY A 36 -3.98 -13.93 -5.58
N GLY A 37 -4.17 -13.85 -4.25
CA GLY A 37 -4.02 -14.98 -3.32
C GLY A 37 -2.68 -15.04 -2.61
N MET A 38 -1.78 -14.07 -2.81
CA MET A 38 -0.54 -14.00 -2.03
C MET A 38 -0.85 -13.69 -0.56
N THR A 39 -0.12 -14.34 0.33
CA THR A 39 -0.13 -14.05 1.76
C THR A 39 0.75 -12.86 2.09
N GLU A 40 0.51 -12.24 3.25
CA GLU A 40 1.38 -11.16 3.76
C GLU A 40 2.84 -11.63 3.87
N ALA A 41 3.08 -12.87 4.29
CA ALA A 41 4.42 -13.43 4.44
C ALA A 41 5.17 -13.54 3.10
N GLU A 42 4.50 -14.03 2.05
CA GLU A 42 5.08 -14.13 0.70
C GLU A 42 5.40 -12.74 0.14
N ILE A 43 4.53 -11.75 0.36
CA ILE A 43 4.80 -10.36 -0.07
C ILE A 43 6.03 -9.80 0.66
N LEU A 44 6.18 -10.06 1.97
CA LEU A 44 7.35 -9.59 2.73
C LEU A 44 8.64 -10.33 2.33
N GLU A 45 8.55 -11.58 1.90
CA GLU A 45 9.67 -12.35 1.37
C GLU A 45 10.15 -11.79 0.02
N ASP A 46 9.23 -11.52 -0.90
CA ASP A 46 9.52 -10.97 -2.22
C ASP A 46 10.05 -9.52 -2.16
N PHE A 47 9.63 -8.75 -1.14
CA PHE A 47 10.01 -7.35 -0.96
C PHE A 47 10.59 -7.13 0.44
N SER A 48 11.85 -7.50 0.63
CA SER A 48 12.57 -7.37 1.93
C SER A 48 12.62 -5.95 2.55
N GLU A 49 12.34 -4.92 1.76
CA GLU A 49 12.23 -3.52 2.20
C GLU A 49 10.84 -3.17 2.77
N LEU A 50 9.84 -4.05 2.60
CA LEU A 50 8.53 -3.92 3.23
C LEU A 50 8.55 -4.42 4.67
N ALA A 51 7.75 -3.76 5.50
CA ALA A 51 7.33 -4.23 6.81
C ALA A 51 5.83 -4.50 6.82
N SER A 52 5.38 -5.34 7.76
CA SER A 52 3.96 -5.65 7.98
C SER A 52 3.10 -4.38 8.15
N GLU A 53 3.66 -3.35 8.80
CA GLU A 53 3.02 -2.05 8.98
C GLU A 53 2.71 -1.36 7.64
N ASN A 54 3.53 -1.56 6.60
CA ASN A 54 3.27 -0.99 5.29
C ASN A 54 2.05 -1.64 4.63
N ILE A 55 1.92 -2.96 4.72
CA ILE A 55 0.77 -3.69 4.16
C ILE A 55 -0.52 -3.28 4.90
N LYS A 56 -0.48 -3.20 6.23
CA LYS A 56 -1.59 -2.68 7.05
C LYS A 56 -1.96 -1.24 6.71
N ALA A 57 -0.97 -0.38 6.42
CA ALA A 57 -1.20 0.99 5.99
C ALA A 57 -1.90 1.06 4.63
N CYS A 58 -1.53 0.20 3.68
CA CYS A 58 -2.20 0.08 2.38
C CYS A 58 -3.69 -0.29 2.55
N LEU A 59 -3.99 -1.29 3.40
CA LEU A 59 -5.37 -1.70 3.70
C LEU A 59 -6.16 -0.56 4.38
N ALA A 60 -5.56 0.11 5.37
CA ALA A 60 -6.19 1.22 6.07
C ALA A 60 -6.48 2.41 5.13
N PHE A 61 -5.55 2.75 4.24
CA PHE A 61 -5.76 3.76 3.21
C PHE A 61 -6.92 3.39 2.30
N ALA A 62 -6.98 2.14 1.82
CA ALA A 62 -8.03 1.66 0.94
C ALA A 62 -9.42 1.75 1.60
N ALA A 63 -9.54 1.28 2.85
CA ALA A 63 -10.77 1.35 3.60
C ALA A 63 -11.25 2.79 3.86
N ALA A 64 -10.32 3.70 4.20
CA ALA A 64 -10.63 5.11 4.40
C ALA A 64 -11.10 5.77 3.09
N ARG A 65 -10.45 5.43 1.97
CA ARG A 65 -10.82 5.94 0.65
C ARG A 65 -12.20 5.44 0.22
N GLU A 66 -12.50 4.15 0.40
CA GLU A 66 -13.82 3.59 0.11
C GLU A 66 -14.92 4.28 0.93
N LYS A 67 -14.69 4.46 2.24
CA LYS A 67 -15.63 5.18 3.12
C LYS A 67 -15.91 6.60 2.65
N SER A 68 -14.92 7.28 2.05
CA SER A 68 -15.08 8.67 1.59
C SER A 68 -15.87 8.82 0.29
N TYR A 69 -16.12 7.72 -0.43
CA TYR A 69 -16.97 7.69 -1.62
C TYR A 69 -18.45 7.38 -1.32
N LEU A 70 -18.77 7.09 -0.06
CA LEU A 70 -20.13 6.92 0.47
C LEU A 70 -20.64 8.23 1.08
#